data_AF-A0AAW2NQ48-F1
#
_entry.id   AF-A0AAW2NQ48-F1
#
_cell.length_a   1.000
_cell.length_b   1.000
_cell.length_c   1.000
_cell.angle_alpha   90.00
_cell.angle_beta   90.00
_cell.angle_gamma   90.00
#
_symmetry.space_group_name_H-M   'P 1'
#
loop_
_entity.id
_entity.type
_entity.pdbx_description
1 polymer ?
#
loop_
_entity_poly.entity_id
_entity_poly.type
_entity_poly.pdbx_seq_one_letter_code
_entity_poly.pdbx_strand_id
1 'polypeptide(L)'
;MFELQQQYKNVQLKDLCWRAGSESSARKFDRIMEEIKSLNPEAYDWLGNIDKTQWTLAHDGGWRTGILTTNMSEAVNGVLKGARRLPIVPLVEITLNRSAQYFLQRTARANRMASRHFGMNASNFIPEYFSTRAYKKTYLGRFEPVYGEEYWDPVHFELVHNPTKRTRRGPGRDVTTRIRNEMDQPQRRARQQYQAHQT
;
A
#
# COMPACT_ATOMS: atom_id res chain seq x y z
N MET A 1 10.66 -10.98 1.47
CA MET A 1 10.65 -10.46 2.86
C MET A 1 9.60 -11.16 3.75
N PHE A 2 8.32 -11.25 3.36
CA PHE A 2 7.28 -11.93 4.17
C PHE A 2 7.51 -13.44 4.39
N GLU A 3 8.09 -14.16 3.42
CA GLU A 3 8.37 -15.61 3.55
C GLU A 3 9.45 -15.92 4.60
N LEU A 4 10.52 -15.11 4.64
CA LEU A 4 11.58 -15.22 5.64
C LEU A 4 11.04 -14.90 7.06
N GLN A 5 10.02 -14.04 7.16
CA GLN A 5 9.34 -13.74 8.42
C GLN A 5 8.47 -14.88 8.96
N GLN A 6 8.00 -15.80 8.11
CA GLN A 6 7.27 -17.00 8.50
C GLN A 6 8.21 -18.15 8.88
N GLN A 7 9.33 -18.30 8.16
CA GLN A 7 10.30 -19.38 8.40
C GLN A 7 11.15 -19.16 9.65
N TYR A 8 11.57 -17.93 9.93
CA TYR A 8 12.45 -17.63 11.07
C TYR A 8 11.74 -16.74 12.10
N LYS A 9 11.44 -17.30 13.29
CA LYS A 9 10.82 -16.58 14.43
C LYS A 9 11.81 -15.68 15.21
N ASN A 10 12.94 -15.30 14.61
CA ASN A 10 13.93 -14.46 15.26
C ASN A 10 13.60 -12.97 15.04
N VAL A 11 13.28 -12.25 16.12
CA VAL A 11 12.93 -10.81 16.09
C VAL A 11 14.10 -9.96 15.62
N GLN A 12 15.32 -10.30 16.02
CA GLN A 12 16.53 -9.57 15.66
C GLN A 12 16.84 -9.71 14.16
N LEU A 13 16.68 -10.92 13.60
CA LEU A 13 16.85 -11.15 12.17
C LEU A 13 15.85 -10.34 11.33
N LYS A 14 14.60 -10.22 11.82
CA LYS A 14 13.56 -9.41 11.16
C LYS A 14 13.92 -7.93 11.15
N ASP A 15 14.41 -7.40 12.26
CA ASP A 15 14.86 -6.01 12.35
C ASP A 15 16.04 -5.75 11.40
N LEU A 16 17.04 -6.64 11.39
CA LEU A 16 18.18 -6.53 10.48
C LEU A 16 17.77 -6.58 9.01
N CYS A 17 16.86 -7.48 8.62
CA CYS A 17 16.35 -7.56 7.25
C CYS A 17 15.58 -6.29 6.85
N TRP A 18 14.77 -5.75 7.77
CA TRP A 18 14.05 -4.50 7.54
C TRP A 18 15.02 -3.32 7.36
N ARG A 19 16.04 -3.23 8.21
CA ARG A 19 17.08 -2.21 8.12
C ARG A 19 17.85 -2.34 6.81
N ALA A 20 18.30 -3.53 6.44
CA ALA A 20 18.98 -3.78 5.17
C ALA A 20 18.15 -3.32 3.96
N GLY A 21 16.86 -3.69 3.91
CA GLY A 21 15.97 -3.26 2.83
C GLY A 21 15.71 -1.74 2.80
N SER A 22 15.78 -1.08 3.97
CA SER A 22 15.46 0.34 4.12
C SER A 22 16.64 1.29 4.02
N GLU A 23 17.87 0.79 4.06
CA GLU A 23 19.06 1.62 3.94
C GLU A 23 19.24 2.12 2.51
N SER A 24 19.50 3.42 2.38
CA SER A 24 19.81 4.07 1.10
C SER A 24 21.31 4.07 0.77
N SER A 25 22.17 3.70 1.73
CA SER A 25 23.63 3.68 1.56
C SER A 25 24.15 2.27 1.38
N ALA A 26 24.80 1.99 0.24
CA ALA A 26 25.42 0.70 -0.04
C ALA A 26 26.40 0.26 1.05
N ARG A 27 27.24 1.17 1.57
CA ARG A 27 28.19 0.85 2.64
C ARG A 27 27.52 0.40 3.94
N LYS A 28 26.39 1.02 4.30
CA LYS A 28 25.63 0.63 5.50
C LYS A 28 24.89 -0.68 5.27
N PHE A 29 24.34 -0.86 4.06
CA PHE A 29 23.73 -2.11 3.63
C PHE A 29 24.70 -3.28 3.77
N ASP A 30 25.92 -3.18 3.25
CA ASP A 30 26.91 -4.26 3.31
C ASP A 30 27.26 -4.64 4.77
N ARG A 31 27.37 -3.64 5.66
CA ARG A 31 27.56 -3.90 7.10
C ARG A 31 26.43 -4.71 7.72
N ILE A 32 25.18 -4.35 7.40
CA ILE A 32 24.00 -5.07 7.92
C ILE A 32 23.93 -6.48 7.33
N MET A 33 24.33 -6.66 6.07
CA MET A 33 24.40 -7.99 5.44
C MET A 33 25.44 -8.90 6.11
N GLU A 34 26.59 -8.37 6.52
CA GLU A 34 27.58 -9.13 7.32
C GLU A 34 27.05 -9.45 8.73
N GLU A 35 26.32 -8.53 9.37
CA GLU A 35 25.62 -8.82 10.63
C GLU A 35 24.59 -9.96 10.47
N ILE A 36 23.80 -9.94 9.39
CA ILE A 36 22.85 -11.02 9.06
C ILE A 36 23.59 -12.34 8.85
N LYS A 37 24.72 -12.34 8.14
CA LYS A 37 25.54 -13.54 7.90
C LYS A 37 26.05 -14.15 9.20
N SER A 38 26.52 -13.31 10.13
CA SER A 38 26.97 -13.76 11.45
C SER A 38 25.85 -14.37 12.30
N LEU A 39 24.62 -13.87 12.14
CA LEU A 39 23.47 -14.32 12.92
C LEU A 39 22.84 -15.58 12.33
N ASN A 40 22.73 -15.64 11.00
CA ASN A 40 22.15 -16.77 10.27
C ASN A 40 22.69 -16.82 8.82
N PRO A 41 23.62 -17.74 8.53
CA PRO A 41 24.17 -17.92 7.18
C PRO A 41 23.11 -18.28 6.13
N GLU A 42 22.11 -19.10 6.46
CA GLU A 42 21.04 -19.48 5.52
C GLU A 42 20.21 -18.27 5.10
N ALA A 43 19.96 -17.34 6.02
CA ALA A 43 19.23 -16.11 5.73
C ALA A 43 20.03 -15.19 4.80
N TYR A 44 21.36 -15.15 4.94
CA TYR A 44 22.24 -14.42 4.04
C TYR A 44 22.18 -15.01 2.62
N ASP A 45 22.31 -16.33 2.49
CA ASP A 45 22.27 -17.01 1.20
C ASP A 45 20.91 -16.81 0.51
N TRP A 46 19.82 -16.93 1.28
CA TRP A 46 18.48 -16.67 0.76
C TRP A 46 18.30 -15.22 0.26
N LEU A 47 18.78 -14.23 1.02
CA LEU A 47 18.73 -12.82 0.61
C LEU A 47 19.63 -12.52 -0.59
N GLY A 48 20.77 -13.21 -0.70
CA GLY A 48 21.69 -13.10 -1.82
C GLY A 48 21.12 -13.65 -3.13
N ASN A 49 20.23 -14.66 -3.05
CA ASN A 49 19.55 -15.23 -4.22
C ASN A 49 18.48 -14.31 -4.81
N ILE A 50 17.98 -13.33 -4.04
CA ILE A 50 17.02 -12.35 -4.53
C ILE A 50 17.80 -11.17 -5.11
N ASP A 51 17.48 -10.79 -6.34
CA ASP A 51 18.10 -9.62 -6.96
C ASP A 51 17.95 -8.38 -6.06
N LYS A 52 19.09 -7.76 -5.71
CA LYS A 52 19.17 -6.65 -4.75
C LYS A 52 18.31 -5.46 -5.17
N THR A 53 18.15 -5.24 -6.47
CA THR A 53 17.29 -4.16 -7.00
C THR A 53 15.82 -4.35 -6.61
N GLN A 54 15.40 -5.60 -6.34
CA GLN A 54 14.01 -5.93 -6.03
C GLN A 54 13.63 -5.75 -4.56
N TRP A 55 14.58 -5.61 -3.64
CA TRP A 55 14.25 -5.55 -2.21
C TRP A 55 15.07 -4.57 -1.37
N THR A 56 16.12 -3.98 -1.94
CA THR A 56 16.96 -2.99 -1.25
C THR A 56 16.74 -1.61 -1.81
N LEU A 57 16.75 -0.58 -0.96
CA LEU A 57 16.72 0.82 -1.40
C LEU A 57 18.11 1.29 -1.87
N ALA A 58 19.20 0.77 -1.32
CA ALA A 58 20.56 1.16 -1.70
C ALA A 58 20.95 0.81 -3.15
N HIS A 59 20.33 -0.22 -3.75
CA HIS A 59 20.65 -0.69 -5.10
C HIS A 59 19.49 -0.52 -6.09
N ASP A 60 18.42 0.19 -5.70
CA ASP A 60 17.24 0.31 -6.56
C ASP A 60 17.40 1.35 -7.68
N GLY A 61 18.51 2.10 -7.74
CA GLY A 61 18.77 3.15 -8.72
C GLY A 61 17.89 4.40 -8.58
N GLY A 62 17.25 4.61 -7.42
CA GLY A 62 16.32 5.71 -7.17
C GLY A 62 14.91 5.50 -7.72
N TRP A 63 14.59 4.30 -8.20
CA TRP A 63 13.30 3.99 -8.81
C TRP A 63 12.17 3.89 -7.78
N ARG A 64 12.46 3.58 -6.51
CA ARG A 64 11.46 3.54 -5.45
C ARG A 64 11.52 4.84 -4.66
N THR A 65 10.36 5.46 -4.44
CA THR A 65 10.23 6.68 -3.63
C THR A 65 10.44 6.44 -2.12
N GLY A 66 11.16 5.37 -1.73
CA GLY A 66 11.41 5.02 -0.33
C GLY A 66 10.17 4.54 0.45
N ILE A 67 9.04 4.31 -0.20
CA ILE A 67 7.83 3.80 0.46
C ILE A 67 7.94 2.28 0.61
N LEU A 68 8.44 1.84 1.76
CA LEU A 68 8.74 0.43 2.04
C LEU A 68 7.60 -0.27 2.79
N THR A 69 6.53 0.45 3.13
CA THR A 69 5.40 -0.07 3.90
C THR A 69 4.15 -0.18 3.03
N THR A 70 3.38 -1.24 3.27
CA THR A 70 2.03 -1.43 2.71
C THR A 70 0.96 -0.62 3.44
N ASN A 71 1.34 0.30 4.34
CA ASN A 71 0.43 1.06 5.17
C ASN A 71 -0.67 1.78 4.35
N MET A 72 -0.31 2.33 3.19
CA MET A 72 -1.29 3.01 2.32
C MET A 72 -2.31 2.03 1.73
N SER A 73 -1.86 0.91 1.17
CA SER A 73 -2.76 -0.10 0.60
C SER A 73 -3.59 -0.78 1.67
N GLU A 74 -3.03 -1.02 2.87
CA GLU A 74 -3.76 -1.53 4.03
C GLU A 74 -4.84 -0.56 4.53
N ALA A 75 -4.56 0.73 4.56
CA ALA A 75 -5.54 1.75 4.94
C ALA A 75 -6.74 1.77 3.97
N VAL A 76 -6.46 1.77 2.66
CA VAL A 76 -7.49 1.70 1.62
C VAL A 76 -8.26 0.38 1.71
N ASN A 77 -7.56 -0.74 1.95
CA ASN A 77 -8.19 -2.04 2.17
C ASN A 77 -9.12 -2.06 3.40
N GLY A 78 -8.77 -1.33 4.45
CA GLY A 78 -9.61 -1.12 5.62
C GLY A 78 -10.91 -0.39 5.30
N VAL A 79 -10.81 0.71 4.53
CA VAL A 79 -11.98 1.49 4.06
C VAL A 79 -12.94 0.63 3.23
N LEU A 80 -12.37 -0.16 2.30
CA LEU A 80 -13.13 -1.01 1.38
C LEU A 80 -13.65 -2.31 2.01
N LYS A 81 -13.23 -2.65 3.24
CA LYS A 81 -13.62 -3.90 3.90
C LYS A 81 -15.15 -3.98 4.05
N GLY A 82 -15.76 -5.02 3.48
CA GLY A 82 -17.22 -5.21 3.49
C GLY A 82 -17.99 -4.42 2.42
N ALA A 83 -17.38 -3.41 1.77
CA ALA A 83 -18.02 -2.67 0.69
C ALA A 83 -17.87 -3.36 -0.68
N ARG A 84 -16.83 -4.19 -0.87
CA ARG A 84 -16.46 -4.81 -2.16
C ARG A 84 -17.53 -5.69 -2.83
N ARG A 85 -18.60 -6.05 -2.13
CA ARG A 85 -19.70 -6.89 -2.67
C ARG A 85 -20.92 -6.08 -3.08
N LEU A 86 -20.87 -4.75 -2.96
CA LEU A 86 -22.00 -3.87 -3.23
C LEU A 86 -22.06 -3.47 -4.71
N PRO A 87 -23.26 -3.12 -5.23
CA PRO A 87 -23.41 -2.45 -6.52
C PRO A 87 -22.59 -1.15 -6.60
N ILE A 88 -22.33 -0.66 -7.81
CA ILE A 88 -21.39 0.46 -8.06
C ILE A 88 -21.77 1.71 -7.26
N VAL A 89 -23.05 2.08 -7.23
CA VAL A 89 -23.54 3.28 -6.53
C VAL A 89 -23.26 3.22 -5.01
N PRO A 90 -23.76 2.22 -4.25
CA PRO A 90 -23.49 2.12 -2.81
C PRO A 90 -22.01 1.86 -2.50
N LEU A 91 -21.26 1.22 -3.41
CA LEU A 91 -19.81 1.06 -3.27
C LEU A 91 -19.10 2.42 -3.26
N VAL A 92 -19.41 3.30 -4.23
CA VAL A 92 -18.84 4.64 -4.33
C VAL A 92 -19.21 5.47 -3.10
N GLU A 93 -20.49 5.46 -2.73
CA GLU A 93 -20.99 6.21 -1.58
C GLU A 93 -20.32 5.80 -0.26
N ILE A 94 -20.27 4.49 0.04
CA ILE A 94 -19.61 3.99 1.25
C ILE A 94 -18.12 4.29 1.24
N THR A 95 -17.45 4.18 0.09
CA THR A 95 -16.02 4.47 -0.02
C THR A 95 -15.74 5.92 0.28
N LEU A 96 -16.54 6.85 -0.28
CA LEU A 96 -16.40 8.28 -0.03
C LEU A 96 -16.65 8.61 1.45
N ASN A 97 -17.77 8.15 2.00
CA ASN A 97 -18.15 8.42 3.38
C ASN A 97 -17.14 7.88 4.38
N ARG A 98 -16.67 6.64 4.21
CA ARG A 98 -15.65 6.04 5.09
C ARG A 98 -14.30 6.72 4.94
N SER A 99 -13.90 7.09 3.73
CA SER A 99 -12.64 7.83 3.51
C SER A 99 -12.67 9.19 4.21
N ALA A 100 -13.79 9.93 4.09
CA ALA A 100 -13.98 11.21 4.77
C ALA A 100 -13.95 11.05 6.29
N GLN A 101 -14.68 10.08 6.84
CA GLN A 101 -14.67 9.78 8.28
C GLN A 101 -13.26 9.41 8.77
N TYR A 102 -12.55 8.55 8.02
CA TYR A 102 -11.20 8.13 8.36
C TYR A 102 -10.22 9.31 8.36
N PHE A 103 -10.33 10.20 7.37
CA PHE A 103 -9.54 11.42 7.28
C PHE A 103 -9.78 12.36 8.46
N LEU A 104 -11.03 12.58 8.86
CA LEU A 104 -11.38 13.40 10.02
C LEU A 104 -10.81 12.81 11.32
N GLN A 105 -10.96 11.50 11.54
CA GLN A 105 -10.42 10.82 12.72
C GLN A 105 -8.90 10.93 12.80
N ARG A 106 -8.20 10.72 11.67
CA ARG A 106 -6.74 10.82 11.59
C ARG A 106 -6.26 12.26 11.80
N THR A 107 -6.95 13.24 11.23
CA THR A 107 -6.65 14.67 11.41
C THR A 107 -6.82 15.10 12.87
N ALA A 108 -7.90 14.67 13.53
CA ALA A 108 -8.11 14.95 14.95
C ALA A 108 -7.01 14.34 15.83
N ARG A 109 -6.59 13.10 15.53
CA ARG A 109 -5.46 12.46 16.23
C ARG A 109 -4.15 13.22 15.98
N ALA A 110 -3.87 13.60 14.74
CA ALA A 110 -2.68 14.35 14.38
C ALA A 110 -2.64 15.71 15.10
N ASN A 111 -3.74 16.46 15.11
CA ASN A 111 -3.84 17.73 15.83
C ASN A 111 -3.59 17.55 17.32
N ARG A 112 -4.21 16.55 17.97
CA ARG A 112 -3.94 16.26 19.39
C ARG A 112 -2.47 15.99 19.67
N MET A 113 -1.78 15.25 18.80
CA MET A 113 -0.36 14.97 18.98
C MET A 113 0.49 16.23 18.75
N ALA A 114 0.20 16.98 17.68
CA ALA A 114 0.91 18.20 17.33
C ALA A 114 0.77 19.27 18.42
N SER A 115 -0.44 19.47 18.96
CA SER A 115 -0.67 20.45 20.01
C SER A 115 0.01 20.05 21.32
N ARG A 116 0.03 18.75 21.65
CA ARG A 116 0.70 18.25 22.86
C ARG A 116 2.23 18.37 22.80
N HIS A 117 2.84 18.10 21.65
CA HIS A 117 4.31 18.04 21.54
C HIS A 117 4.91 19.37 21.08
N PHE A 118 4.19 20.16 20.29
CA PHE A 118 4.71 21.35 19.62
C PHE A 118 3.87 22.61 19.89
N GLY A 119 2.73 22.52 20.57
CA GLY A 119 1.82 23.65 20.76
C GLY A 119 1.19 24.17 19.46
N MET A 120 1.23 23.38 18.39
CA MET A 120 0.78 23.77 17.04
C MET A 120 -0.33 22.85 16.52
N ASN A 121 -0.96 23.26 15.41
CA ASN A 121 -1.88 22.40 14.66
C ASN A 121 -1.11 21.52 13.67
N ALA A 122 -1.64 20.33 13.38
CA ALA A 122 -1.03 19.42 12.40
C ALA A 122 -0.95 20.02 11.00
N SER A 123 -1.88 20.94 10.66
CA SER A 123 -1.88 21.69 9.40
C SER A 123 -0.58 22.47 9.16
N ASN A 124 0.12 22.90 10.22
CA ASN A 124 1.35 23.69 10.08
C ASN A 124 2.52 22.85 9.55
N PHE A 125 2.42 21.52 9.64
CA PHE A 125 3.42 20.58 9.12
C PHE A 125 3.06 20.05 7.74
N ILE A 126 1.89 20.44 7.20
CA ILE A 126 1.41 20.00 5.90
C ILE A 126 1.75 21.11 4.90
N PRO A 127 2.58 20.82 3.88
CA PRO A 127 2.84 21.80 2.83
C PRO A 127 1.55 22.27 2.15
N GLU A 128 1.52 23.54 1.74
CA GLU A 128 0.28 24.17 1.22
C GLU A 128 -0.33 23.41 0.04
N TYR A 129 0.48 22.80 -0.82
CA TYR A 129 0.00 22.03 -1.97
C TYR A 129 -0.81 20.77 -1.59
N PHE A 130 -0.67 20.28 -0.36
CA PHE A 130 -1.48 19.19 0.21
C PHE A 130 -2.62 19.70 1.10
N SER A 131 -2.83 21.02 1.19
CA SER A 131 -3.92 21.57 2.00
C SER A 131 -5.27 21.27 1.37
N THR A 132 -6.31 21.14 2.19
CA THR A 132 -7.70 21.01 1.70
C THR A 132 -8.09 22.18 0.80
N ARG A 133 -7.53 23.37 1.05
CA ARG A 133 -7.74 24.56 0.22
C ARG A 133 -7.14 24.37 -1.18
N ALA A 134 -5.89 23.93 -1.26
CA ALA A 134 -5.22 23.66 -2.53
C ALA A 134 -5.97 22.56 -3.31
N TYR A 135 -6.34 21.46 -2.65
CA TYR A 135 -7.13 20.40 -3.26
C TYR A 135 -8.45 20.94 -3.83
N LYS A 136 -9.25 21.65 -3.02
CA LYS A 136 -10.52 22.25 -3.47
C LYS A 136 -10.30 23.18 -4.65
N LYS A 137 -9.24 24.00 -4.63
CA LYS A 137 -8.90 24.91 -5.72
C LYS A 137 -8.55 24.17 -7.02
N THR A 138 -7.77 23.09 -6.94
CA THR A 138 -7.41 22.25 -8.10
C THR A 138 -8.64 21.66 -8.80
N TYR A 139 -9.63 21.22 -8.02
CA TYR A 139 -10.86 20.60 -8.54
C TYR A 139 -12.06 21.56 -8.59
N LEU A 140 -11.85 22.87 -8.38
CA LEU A 140 -12.92 23.88 -8.46
C LEU A 140 -13.34 24.14 -9.91
N GLY A 141 -12.44 23.88 -10.86
CA GLY A 141 -12.73 24.02 -12.29
C GLY A 141 -13.92 23.14 -12.69
N ARG A 142 -14.74 23.66 -13.61
CA ARG A 142 -15.69 22.80 -14.31
C ARG A 142 -14.89 21.79 -15.11
N PHE A 143 -15.16 20.50 -14.88
CA PHE A 143 -14.82 19.49 -15.86
C PHE A 143 -15.77 19.69 -17.04
N GLU A 144 -15.24 20.07 -18.19
CA GLU A 144 -16.01 19.94 -19.42
C GLU A 144 -16.14 18.45 -19.71
N PRO A 145 -17.37 17.94 -19.90
CA PRO A 145 -17.53 16.54 -20.30
C PRO A 145 -16.73 16.32 -21.58
N VAL A 146 -15.95 15.25 -21.61
CA VAL A 146 -15.33 14.80 -22.86
C VAL A 146 -16.50 14.45 -23.79
N TYR A 147 -16.65 15.23 -24.85
CA TYR A 147 -17.70 15.04 -25.85
C TYR A 147 -17.44 13.74 -26.65
N GLY A 148 -18.29 13.46 -27.64
CA GLY A 148 -18.17 12.27 -28.48
C GLY A 148 -16.79 12.13 -29.13
N GLU A 149 -16.53 10.95 -29.68
CA GLU A 149 -15.26 10.58 -30.32
C GLU A 149 -14.81 11.60 -31.39
N GLU A 150 -15.76 12.32 -31.99
CA GLU A 150 -15.53 13.39 -32.95
C GLU A 150 -14.75 14.61 -32.40
N TYR A 151 -14.63 14.75 -31.08
CA TYR A 151 -13.87 15.82 -30.42
C TYR A 151 -12.49 15.38 -29.93
N TRP A 152 -12.11 14.13 -30.17
CA TRP A 152 -10.85 13.57 -29.66
C TRP A 152 -9.73 13.89 -30.64
N ASP A 153 -8.56 14.25 -30.11
CA ASP A 153 -7.37 14.43 -30.95
C ASP A 153 -7.06 13.12 -31.71
N PRO A 154 -6.62 13.19 -32.99
CA PRO A 154 -6.21 12.01 -33.74
C PRO A 154 -5.11 11.26 -32.99
N VAL A 155 -5.45 10.09 -32.45
CA VAL A 155 -4.47 9.23 -31.78
C VAL A 155 -3.55 8.61 -32.83
N HIS A 156 -2.25 8.91 -32.76
CA HIS A 156 -1.21 8.31 -33.62
C HIS A 156 -0.79 6.90 -33.18
N PHE A 157 -1.55 6.27 -32.30
CA PHE A 157 -1.30 4.91 -31.83
C PHE A 157 -2.55 4.05 -31.99
N GLU A 158 -2.35 2.79 -32.34
CA GLU A 158 -3.44 1.83 -32.47
C GLU A 158 -3.76 1.25 -31.09
N LEU A 159 -5.00 1.44 -30.64
CA LEU A 159 -5.49 0.85 -29.39
C LEU A 159 -5.83 -0.63 -29.62
N VAL A 160 -4.81 -1.49 -29.54
CA VAL A 160 -4.95 -2.94 -29.69
C VAL A 160 -5.56 -3.52 -28.41
N HIS A 161 -6.88 -3.72 -28.40
CA HIS A 161 -7.54 -4.48 -27.34
C HIS A 161 -7.19 -5.96 -27.44
N ASN A 162 -7.00 -6.66 -26.31
CA ASN A 162 -6.74 -8.10 -26.32
C ASN A 162 -8.04 -8.87 -26.69
N PRO A 163 -8.13 -9.50 -27.89
CA PRO A 163 -9.37 -10.11 -28.38
C PRO A 163 -9.77 -11.35 -27.59
N THR A 164 -8.84 -12.01 -26.89
CA THR A 164 -9.12 -13.19 -26.05
C THR A 164 -10.01 -12.90 -24.84
N LYS A 165 -10.17 -11.61 -24.48
CA LYS A 165 -11.08 -11.16 -23.42
C LYS A 165 -12.48 -10.79 -23.90
N ARG A 166 -12.74 -10.87 -25.21
CA ARG A 166 -14.01 -10.47 -25.84
C ARG A 166 -14.96 -11.64 -26.10
N THR A 167 -14.46 -12.88 -26.15
CA THR A 167 -15.29 -14.08 -26.31
C THR A 167 -16.08 -14.34 -25.04
N ARG A 168 -17.32 -13.83 -25.04
CA ARG A 168 -18.34 -14.15 -24.04
C ARG A 168 -18.54 -15.66 -24.01
N ARG A 169 -18.24 -16.33 -22.89
CA ARG A 169 -18.30 -17.80 -22.78
C ARG A 169 -19.72 -18.37 -22.66
N GLY A 170 -20.74 -17.51 -22.68
CA GLY A 170 -22.15 -17.87 -22.63
C GLY A 170 -23.04 -16.72 -22.13
N PRO A 171 -24.36 -16.89 -22.11
CA PRO A 171 -25.28 -15.94 -21.49
C PRO A 171 -25.10 -15.94 -19.96
N GLY A 172 -24.92 -14.75 -19.37
CA GLY A 172 -24.68 -14.55 -17.94
C GLY A 172 -23.48 -13.64 -17.67
N ARG A 173 -23.31 -13.25 -16.40
CA ARG A 173 -22.07 -12.60 -15.93
C ARG A 173 -20.97 -13.64 -15.96
N ASP A 174 -19.84 -13.36 -16.62
CA ASP A 174 -18.67 -14.23 -16.55
C ASP A 174 -18.29 -14.40 -15.07
N VAL A 175 -18.48 -15.61 -14.56
CA VAL A 175 -18.04 -15.98 -13.22
C VAL A 175 -16.55 -16.23 -13.32
N THR A 176 -15.78 -15.15 -13.28
CA THR A 176 -14.35 -15.25 -13.06
C THR A 176 -14.17 -15.81 -11.65
N THR A 177 -13.69 -17.05 -11.53
CA THR A 177 -13.08 -17.48 -10.27
C THR A 177 -11.83 -16.64 -10.12
N ARG A 178 -11.96 -15.54 -9.37
CA ARG A 178 -10.82 -14.75 -8.87
C ARG A 178 -9.72 -15.73 -8.46
N ILE A 179 -8.49 -15.48 -8.92
CA ILE A 179 -7.31 -16.19 -8.42
C ILE A 179 -7.31 -16.02 -6.91
N ARG A 180 -7.48 -17.13 -6.18
CA ARG A 180 -7.44 -17.12 -4.71
C ARG A 180 -6.08 -16.60 -4.30
N ASN A 181 -6.06 -15.53 -3.53
CA ASN A 181 -4.86 -15.01 -2.89
C ASN A 181 -5.02 -15.12 -1.37
N GLU A 182 -3.94 -14.87 -0.63
CA GLU A 182 -3.92 -14.96 0.84
C GLU A 182 -4.96 -14.04 1.53
N MET A 183 -5.54 -13.08 0.79
CA MET A 183 -6.63 -12.23 1.27
C MET A 183 -8.02 -12.90 1.31
N ASP A 184 -8.18 -14.08 0.71
CA ASP A 184 -9.40 -14.91 0.80
C ASP A 184 -9.39 -15.87 1.99
N GLN A 185 -8.22 -16.06 2.63
CA GLN A 185 -8.17 -16.83 3.85
C GLN A 185 -8.78 -15.99 4.98
N PRO A 186 -9.78 -16.50 5.73
CA PRO A 186 -10.23 -15.83 6.92
C PRO A 186 -9.05 -15.74 7.88
N GLN A 187 -8.53 -14.52 8.08
CA GLN A 187 -7.52 -14.24 9.09
C GLN A 187 -8.08 -14.71 10.44
N ARG A 188 -7.67 -15.91 10.88
CA ARG A 188 -7.78 -16.31 12.28
C ARG A 188 -6.91 -15.34 13.06
N ARG A 189 -7.51 -14.23 13.50
CA ARG A 189 -6.83 -13.30 14.39
C ARG A 189 -6.36 -14.09 15.60
N ALA A 190 -5.09 -13.91 15.93
CA ALA A 190 -4.48 -14.25 17.20
C ALA A 190 -5.18 -13.50 18.36
N ARG A 191 -6.40 -13.91 18.67
CA ARG A 191 -7.16 -13.47 19.86
C ARG A 191 -6.96 -14.42 21.05
N GLN A 192 -6.16 -15.47 20.92
CA GLN A 192 -5.97 -16.46 21.99
C GLN A 192 -4.76 -16.22 22.90
N GLN A 193 -3.87 -15.26 22.62
CA GLN A 193 -2.69 -15.03 23.48
C GLN A 193 -2.85 -13.96 24.57
N TYR A 194 -4.00 -13.27 24.65
CA TYR A 194 -4.26 -12.28 25.71
C TYR A 194 -5.09 -12.81 26.89
N GLN A 195 -5.60 -14.05 26.82
CA GLN A 195 -6.44 -14.65 27.87
C GLN A 195 -5.77 -15.78 28.68
N ALA A 196 -4.51 -16.12 28.39
CA ALA A 196 -3.77 -17.18 29.10
C ALA A 196 -2.81 -16.66 30.19
N HIS A 197 -2.89 -15.38 30.58
CA HIS A 197 -2.03 -14.76 31.60
C HIS A 197 -2.81 -14.12 32.76
N GLN A 198 -4.06 -14.52 32.98
CA GLN A 198 -4.87 -14.07 34.12
C GLN A 198 -5.67 -15.20 34.80
N THR A 199 -5.09 -16.39 34.88
CA THR A 199 -5.56 -17.44 35.80
C THR A 199 -4.36 -18.17 36.37
#